data_AF-A0A1G0NV42-F1
#
_entry.id   AF-A0A1G0NV42-F1
#
_cell.length_a   1.000
_cell.length_b   1.000
_cell.length_c   1.000
_cell.angle_alpha   90.00
_cell.angle_beta   90.00
_cell.angle_gamma   90.00
#
_symmetry.space_group_name_H-M   'P 1'
#
loop_
_entity.id
_entity.type
_entity.pdbx_description
1 polymer ?
#
loop_
_entity_poly.entity_id
_entity_poly.type
_entity_poly.pdbx_seq_one_letter_code
_entity_poly.pdbx_strand_id
1 'polypeptide(L)'
;MGSTTSSFSTYETARILVPGYYFAVLTLMLVNLTALTVQWPIVVPDIFMIFVFVVLGYIAGLTLYAKESTKRRKAFQENQPSSYLKTKARAIPDLPVMEEDEAKQLYFYILNNHIPSIFHEKIFFFGTIYHIMIQIRRTSLWFSLLGTILAMALPLAGYPDSAGLLSFSAAVWLIYLFNVTFNKADRKMQENYKDQIYWLEMNNDLVETILRKRSQNLSSQRP
;
A
#
# COMPACT_ATOMS: atom_id res chain seq x y z
N MET A 1 -16.71 -14.44 -19.19
CA MET A 1 -16.26 -13.04 -19.07
C MET A 1 -17.32 -12.27 -18.29
N GLY A 2 -17.09 -11.96 -17.02
CA GLY A 2 -18.07 -11.22 -16.20
C GLY A 2 -17.92 -11.50 -14.71
N SER A 3 -17.07 -10.73 -14.03
CA SER A 3 -17.07 -10.49 -12.57
C SER A 3 -15.88 -9.66 -12.08
N THR A 4 -14.82 -9.47 -12.89
CA THR A 4 -13.57 -8.82 -12.47
C THR A 4 -13.67 -7.32 -12.15
N THR A 5 -14.66 -6.61 -12.70
CA THR A 5 -14.86 -5.17 -12.45
C THR A 5 -15.34 -4.86 -11.03
N SER A 6 -16.14 -5.75 -10.43
CA SER A 6 -16.68 -5.58 -9.07
C SER A 6 -15.58 -5.69 -8.00
N SER A 7 -14.67 -6.66 -8.17
CA SER A 7 -13.61 -6.90 -7.18
C SER A 7 -12.54 -5.82 -7.19
N PHE A 8 -12.11 -5.35 -8.37
CA PHE A 8 -11.13 -4.27 -8.47
C PHE A 8 -11.60 -2.97 -7.81
N SER A 9 -12.83 -2.53 -8.10
CA SER A 9 -13.39 -1.31 -7.48
C SER A 9 -13.42 -1.43 -5.96
N THR A 10 -13.81 -2.59 -5.44
CA THR A 10 -13.87 -2.84 -4.00
C THR A 10 -12.48 -2.72 -3.36
N TYR A 11 -11.45 -3.28 -3.99
CA TYR A 11 -10.07 -3.19 -3.52
C TYR A 11 -9.53 -1.77 -3.52
N GLU A 12 -9.76 -1.00 -4.59
CA GLU A 12 -9.32 0.39 -4.67
C GLU A 12 -10.06 1.28 -3.65
N THR A 13 -11.37 1.09 -3.50
CA THR A 13 -12.14 1.78 -2.45
C THR A 13 -11.58 1.47 -1.06
N ALA A 14 -11.24 0.22 -0.76
CA ALA A 14 -10.65 -0.15 0.53
C ALA A 14 -9.28 0.52 0.77
N ARG A 15 -8.44 0.66 -0.28
CA ARG A 15 -7.13 1.35 -0.18
C ARG A 15 -7.26 2.82 0.17
N ILE A 16 -8.37 3.45 -0.17
CA ILE A 16 -8.66 4.86 0.14
C ILE A 16 -9.32 4.96 1.52
N LEU A 17 -10.42 4.26 1.73
CA LEU A 17 -11.25 4.43 2.92
C LEU A 17 -10.56 3.94 4.20
N VAL A 18 -9.93 2.76 4.19
CA VAL A 18 -9.38 2.18 5.43
C VAL A 18 -8.26 3.06 6.02
N PRO A 19 -7.22 3.48 5.27
CA PRO A 19 -6.21 4.38 5.81
C PRO A 19 -6.75 5.76 6.16
N GLY A 20 -7.71 6.26 5.39
CA GLY A 20 -8.34 7.55 5.62
C GLY A 20 -9.10 7.61 6.94
N TYR A 21 -9.97 6.63 7.20
CA TYR A 21 -10.71 6.56 8.47
C TYR A 21 -9.79 6.22 9.64
N TYR A 22 -8.75 5.41 9.45
CA TYR A 22 -7.73 5.20 10.48
C TYR A 22 -7.06 6.52 10.89
N PHE A 23 -6.67 7.35 9.92
CA PHE A 23 -6.14 8.68 10.17
C PHE A 23 -7.16 9.56 10.93
N ALA A 24 -8.41 9.60 10.47
CA ALA A 24 -9.46 10.41 11.08
C ALA A 24 -9.72 10.02 12.56
N VAL A 25 -9.75 8.72 12.87
CA VAL A 25 -9.88 8.24 14.26
C VAL A 25 -8.73 8.78 15.11
N LEU A 26 -7.48 8.63 14.65
CA LEU A 26 -6.32 9.10 15.42
C LEU A 26 -6.31 10.62 15.60
N THR A 27 -6.71 11.38 14.56
CA THR A 27 -6.86 12.84 14.66
C THR A 27 -7.89 13.22 15.71
N LEU A 28 -9.10 12.66 15.65
CA LEU A 28 -10.16 12.99 16.60
C LEU A 28 -9.78 12.61 18.03
N MET A 29 -9.19 11.43 18.23
CA MET A 29 -8.70 11.02 19.55
C MET A 29 -7.64 11.99 20.08
N LEU A 30 -6.64 12.34 19.26
CA LEU A 30 -5.57 13.25 19.68
C LEU A 30 -6.08 14.65 20.00
N VAL A 31 -6.97 15.20 19.16
CA VAL A 31 -7.59 16.51 19.37
C VAL A 31 -8.43 16.51 20.64
N ASN A 32 -9.29 15.50 20.83
CA ASN A 32 -10.12 15.40 22.03
C ASN A 32 -9.28 15.29 23.30
N LEU A 33 -8.24 14.45 23.31
CA LEU A 33 -7.36 14.30 24.47
C LEU A 33 -6.61 15.60 24.77
N THR A 34 -6.15 16.31 23.74
CA THR A 34 -5.47 17.61 23.92
C THR A 34 -6.45 18.68 24.43
N ALA A 35 -7.67 18.72 23.90
CA ALA A 35 -8.71 19.64 24.34
C ALA A 35 -9.10 19.39 25.81
N LEU A 36 -9.16 18.12 26.24
CA LEU A 36 -9.40 17.76 27.63
C LEU A 36 -8.24 18.21 28.54
N THR A 37 -6.99 17.96 28.15
CA THR A 37 -5.80 18.38 28.93
C THR A 37 -5.71 19.90 29.09
N VAL A 38 -6.08 20.67 28.06
CA VAL A 38 -6.01 22.15 28.07
C VAL A 38 -7.32 22.79 28.58
N GLN A 39 -8.33 21.98 28.93
CA GLN A 39 -9.66 22.44 29.36
C GLN A 39 -10.31 23.40 28.34
N TRP A 40 -10.22 23.06 27.07
CA TRP A 40 -10.75 23.89 25.99
C TRP A 40 -12.28 24.06 26.15
N PRO A 41 -12.80 25.29 26.26
CA PRO A 41 -14.21 25.54 26.62
C PRO A 41 -15.22 25.30 25.47
N ILE A 42 -14.79 24.74 24.34
CA ILE A 42 -15.63 24.59 23.15
C ILE A 42 -16.23 23.19 23.17
N VAL A 43 -17.56 23.14 23.30
CA VAL A 43 -18.34 21.93 23.10
C VAL A 43 -18.71 21.87 21.61
N VAL A 44 -18.18 20.87 20.90
CA VAL A 44 -18.49 20.65 19.49
C VAL A 44 -19.72 19.73 19.40
N PRO A 45 -20.78 20.10 18.64
CA PRO A 45 -21.94 19.23 18.47
C PRO A 45 -21.59 17.89 17.82
N ASP A 46 -22.21 16.80 18.28
CA ASP A 46 -21.95 15.43 17.78
C ASP A 46 -22.14 15.31 16.26
N ILE A 47 -23.17 15.96 15.72
CA ILE A 47 -23.45 15.97 14.27
C ILE A 47 -22.28 16.56 13.47
N PHE A 48 -21.62 17.59 14.02
CA PHE A 48 -20.47 18.21 13.40
C PHE A 48 -19.25 17.31 13.49
N MET A 49 -19.05 16.61 14.62
CA MET A 49 -17.96 15.63 14.77
C MET A 49 -18.10 14.47 13.77
N ILE A 50 -19.33 13.96 13.56
CA ILE A 50 -19.60 12.92 12.55
C ILE A 50 -19.30 13.46 11.15
N PHE A 51 -19.75 14.68 10.83
CA PHE A 51 -19.48 15.29 9.54
C PHE A 51 -17.97 15.46 9.30
N VAL A 52 -17.24 15.99 10.27
CA VAL A 52 -15.78 16.14 10.22
C VAL A 52 -15.11 14.77 10.08
N PHE A 53 -15.55 13.74 10.79
CA PHE A 53 -15.01 12.39 10.68
C PHE A 53 -15.12 11.85 9.25
N VAL A 54 -16.29 11.96 8.63
CA VAL A 54 -16.54 11.48 7.26
C VAL A 54 -15.70 12.26 6.25
N VAL A 55 -15.74 13.59 6.32
CA VAL A 55 -15.01 14.46 5.38
C VAL A 55 -13.51 14.29 5.53
N LEU A 56 -12.99 14.31 6.75
CA LEU A 56 -11.57 14.13 7.04
C LEU A 56 -11.11 12.74 6.61
N GLY A 57 -11.89 11.69 6.90
CA GLY A 57 -11.58 10.32 6.50
C GLY A 57 -11.44 10.19 4.98
N TYR A 58 -12.38 10.77 4.22
CA TYR A 58 -12.35 10.74 2.76
C TYR A 58 -11.16 11.53 2.18
N ILE A 59 -10.97 12.78 2.62
CA ILE A 59 -9.88 13.65 2.13
C ILE A 59 -8.50 13.06 2.49
N ALA A 60 -8.33 12.60 3.73
CA ALA A 60 -7.10 11.95 4.17
C ALA A 60 -6.85 10.67 3.37
N GLY A 61 -7.88 9.85 3.16
CA GLY A 61 -7.79 8.63 2.35
C GLY A 61 -7.29 8.89 0.94
N LEU A 62 -7.89 9.87 0.24
CA LEU A 62 -7.47 10.28 -1.10
C LEU A 62 -6.04 10.83 -1.11
N THR A 63 -5.67 11.63 -0.12
CA THR A 63 -4.32 12.20 -0.01
C THR A 63 -3.27 11.12 0.22
N LEU A 64 -3.55 10.15 1.11
CA LEU A 64 -2.68 9.02 1.39
C LEU A 64 -2.54 8.11 0.17
N TYR A 65 -3.63 7.91 -0.58
CA TYR A 65 -3.67 7.15 -1.82
C TYR A 65 -2.84 7.82 -2.94
N ALA A 66 -2.99 9.13 -3.13
CA ALA A 66 -2.23 9.89 -4.12
C ALA A 66 -0.72 9.91 -3.82
N LYS A 67 -0.34 9.84 -2.54
CA LYS A 67 1.06 9.79 -2.11
C LYS A 67 1.64 8.38 -2.28
N GLU A 68 2.04 8.08 -3.50
CA GLU A 68 2.57 6.78 -3.95
C GLU A 68 3.89 6.42 -3.24
N SER A 69 3.81 5.78 -2.06
CA SER A 69 5.00 5.51 -1.22
C SER A 69 5.60 4.11 -1.38
N THR A 70 4.96 3.22 -2.13
CA THR A 70 5.36 1.80 -2.25
C THR A 70 6.57 1.59 -3.18
N LYS A 71 6.78 2.47 -4.15
CA LYS A 71 7.85 2.38 -5.17
C LYS A 71 9.28 2.33 -4.60
N ARG A 72 9.52 2.79 -3.37
CA ARG A 72 10.87 2.89 -2.77
C ARG A 72 11.25 1.72 -1.85
N ARG A 73 10.36 0.76 -1.60
CA ARG A 73 10.67 -0.35 -0.67
C ARG A 73 11.35 -1.51 -1.38
N LYS A 74 12.30 -2.16 -0.70
CA LYS A 74 13.00 -3.37 -1.18
C LYS A 74 12.04 -4.48 -1.61
N ALA A 75 10.92 -4.64 -0.90
CA ALA A 75 9.87 -5.59 -1.26
C ALA A 75 9.23 -5.33 -2.63
N PHE A 76 9.44 -4.15 -3.23
CA PHE A 76 9.05 -3.78 -4.60
C PHE A 76 10.25 -3.63 -5.53
N GLN A 77 11.48 -3.92 -5.11
CA GLN A 77 12.67 -3.85 -5.97
C GLN A 77 13.20 -5.23 -6.31
N GLU A 78 13.00 -6.21 -5.42
CA GLU A 78 13.53 -7.56 -5.55
C GLU A 78 12.44 -8.55 -5.97
N ASN A 79 12.82 -9.52 -6.80
CA ASN A 79 11.97 -10.64 -7.26
C ASN A 79 10.65 -10.23 -7.94
N GLN A 80 10.65 -9.12 -8.70
CA GLN A 80 9.49 -8.80 -9.51
C GLN A 80 9.32 -9.80 -10.68
N PRO A 81 8.08 -10.15 -11.05
CA PRO A 81 7.81 -10.96 -12.24
C PRO A 81 8.34 -10.35 -13.54
N SER A 82 8.33 -9.02 -13.66
CA SER A 82 8.95 -8.27 -14.77
C SER A 82 10.46 -8.49 -14.83
N SER A 83 11.16 -8.48 -13.69
CA SER A 83 12.59 -8.76 -13.62
C SER A 83 12.92 -10.20 -14.05
N TYR A 84 12.04 -11.16 -13.72
CA TYR A 84 12.16 -12.54 -14.24
C TYR A 84 12.07 -12.58 -15.77
N LEU A 85 11.07 -11.92 -16.38
CA LEU A 85 10.94 -11.84 -17.83
C LEU A 85 12.15 -11.20 -18.50
N LYS A 86 12.70 -10.13 -17.91
CA LYS A 86 13.91 -9.47 -18.39
C LYS A 86 15.13 -10.40 -18.36
N THR A 87 15.33 -11.13 -17.27
CA THR A 87 16.42 -12.11 -17.14
C THR A 87 16.26 -13.25 -18.14
N LYS A 88 15.04 -13.74 -18.33
CA LYS A 88 14.72 -14.80 -19.27
C LYS A 88 14.95 -14.37 -20.73
N ALA A 89 14.53 -13.16 -21.09
CA ALA A 89 14.79 -12.60 -22.42
C ALA A 89 16.28 -12.52 -22.76
N ARG A 90 17.13 -12.20 -21.76
CA ARG A 90 18.60 -12.18 -21.93
C ARG A 90 19.23 -13.56 -22.10
N ALA A 91 18.58 -14.60 -21.58
CA ALA A 91 19.08 -15.97 -21.66
C ALA A 91 18.79 -16.64 -23.01
N ILE A 92 17.85 -16.09 -23.78
CA ILE A 92 17.48 -16.66 -25.08
C ILE A 92 18.32 -15.98 -26.18
N PRO A 93 19.02 -16.74 -27.03
CA PRO A 93 19.76 -16.19 -28.17
C PRO A 93 18.86 -15.38 -29.11
N ASP A 94 19.44 -14.36 -29.74
CA ASP A 94 18.81 -13.53 -30.79
C ASP A 94 17.64 -12.64 -30.34
N LEU A 95 17.42 -12.50 -29.03
CA LEU A 95 16.46 -11.54 -28.48
C LEU A 95 17.14 -10.20 -28.12
N PRO A 96 16.54 -9.06 -28.49
CA PRO A 96 17.05 -7.75 -28.09
C PRO A 96 16.97 -7.58 -26.57
N VAL A 97 17.94 -6.83 -26.02
CA VAL A 97 17.94 -6.45 -24.60
C VAL A 97 16.62 -5.75 -24.27
N MET A 98 15.97 -6.20 -23.22
CA MET A 98 14.71 -5.67 -22.74
C MET A 98 14.93 -4.64 -21.63
N GLU A 99 14.34 -3.46 -21.79
CA GLU A 99 14.34 -2.43 -20.75
C GLU A 99 13.35 -2.75 -19.62
N GLU A 100 13.55 -2.14 -18.46
CA GLU A 100 12.72 -2.45 -17.29
C GLU A 100 11.23 -2.11 -17.49
N ASP A 101 10.93 -0.98 -18.12
CA ASP A 101 9.55 -0.56 -18.36
C ASP A 101 8.85 -1.43 -19.40
N GLU A 102 9.58 -1.90 -20.42
CA GLU A 102 9.08 -2.88 -21.37
C GLU A 102 8.76 -4.21 -20.70
N ALA A 103 9.62 -4.66 -19.77
CA ALA A 103 9.39 -5.89 -19.01
C ALA A 103 8.13 -5.79 -18.13
N LYS A 104 7.87 -4.61 -17.55
CA LYS A 104 6.63 -4.34 -16.81
C LYS A 104 5.41 -4.38 -17.72
N GLN A 105 5.45 -3.71 -18.87
CA GLN A 105 4.35 -3.72 -19.83
C GLN A 105 4.06 -5.13 -20.35
N LEU A 106 5.10 -5.89 -20.69
CA LEU A 106 4.97 -7.27 -21.12
C LEU A 106 4.38 -8.15 -20.01
N TYR A 107 4.83 -7.95 -18.77
CA TYR A 107 4.25 -8.65 -17.63
C TYR A 107 2.75 -8.36 -17.50
N PHE A 108 2.32 -7.09 -17.60
CA PHE A 108 0.90 -6.75 -17.56
C PHE A 108 0.12 -7.33 -18.74
N TYR A 109 0.72 -7.39 -19.92
CA TYR A 109 0.11 -8.06 -21.07
C TYR A 109 -0.12 -9.55 -20.78
N ILE A 110 0.88 -10.26 -20.25
CA ILE A 110 0.77 -11.68 -19.88
C ILE A 110 -0.27 -11.87 -18.77
N LEU A 111 -0.22 -11.02 -17.74
CA LEU A 111 -1.17 -11.03 -16.64
C LEU A 111 -2.60 -10.90 -17.15
N ASN A 112 -2.89 -9.89 -17.96
CA ASN A 112 -4.26 -9.59 -18.39
C ASN A 112 -4.82 -10.58 -19.43
N ASN A 113 -3.97 -11.21 -20.25
CA ASN A 113 -4.44 -12.04 -21.37
C ASN A 113 -4.26 -13.55 -21.15
N HIS A 114 -3.34 -13.97 -20.28
CA HIS A 114 -2.97 -15.38 -20.14
C HIS A 114 -3.10 -15.92 -18.72
N ILE A 115 -2.91 -15.09 -17.69
CA ILE A 115 -3.06 -15.53 -16.30
C ILE A 115 -4.55 -15.63 -15.93
N PRO A 116 -5.02 -16.74 -15.31
CA PRO A 116 -6.42 -16.88 -14.90
C PRO A 116 -6.88 -15.80 -13.92
N SER A 117 -8.16 -15.40 -14.01
CA SER A 117 -8.73 -14.32 -13.18
C SER A 117 -8.63 -14.56 -11.66
N ILE A 118 -8.61 -15.83 -11.21
CA ILE A 118 -8.43 -16.19 -9.79
C ILE A 118 -7.09 -15.67 -9.26
N PHE A 119 -6.04 -15.69 -10.08
CA PHE A 119 -4.74 -15.13 -9.68
C PHE A 119 -4.80 -13.59 -9.62
N HIS A 120 -5.60 -12.94 -10.46
CA HIS A 120 -5.77 -11.49 -10.41
C HIS A 120 -6.36 -11.05 -9.08
N GLU A 121 -7.41 -11.73 -8.62
CA GLU A 121 -8.04 -11.44 -7.33
C GLU A 121 -7.05 -11.58 -6.17
N LYS A 122 -6.24 -12.64 -6.18
CA LYS A 122 -5.16 -12.85 -5.20
C LYS A 122 -4.14 -11.70 -5.24
N ILE A 123 -3.69 -11.30 -6.43
CA ILE A 123 -2.73 -10.21 -6.62
C ILE A 123 -3.30 -8.89 -6.11
N PHE A 124 -4.55 -8.56 -6.44
CA PHE A 124 -5.21 -7.34 -6.00
C PHE A 124 -5.44 -7.33 -4.49
N PHE A 125 -5.86 -8.45 -3.90
CA PHE A 125 -6.05 -8.60 -2.46
C PHE A 125 -4.77 -8.35 -1.68
N PHE A 126 -3.68 -9.06 -2.01
CA PHE A 126 -2.41 -8.89 -1.29
C PHE A 126 -1.80 -7.51 -1.53
N GLY A 127 -1.89 -6.97 -2.75
CA GLY A 127 -1.46 -5.60 -3.03
C GLY A 127 -2.23 -4.56 -2.20
N THR A 128 -3.53 -4.78 -1.97
CA THR A 128 -4.39 -3.90 -1.17
C THR A 128 -4.05 -3.96 0.31
N ILE A 129 -3.95 -5.16 0.89
CA ILE A 129 -3.53 -5.32 2.29
C ILE A 129 -2.16 -4.68 2.50
N TYR A 130 -1.23 -4.92 1.58
CA TYR A 130 0.09 -4.34 1.63
C TYR A 130 0.06 -2.81 1.73
N HIS A 131 -0.68 -2.17 0.80
CA HIS A 131 -0.81 -0.73 0.77
C HIS A 131 -1.42 -0.19 2.07
N ILE A 132 -2.53 -0.77 2.53
CA ILE A 132 -3.20 -0.38 3.77
C ILE A 132 -2.25 -0.47 4.96
N MET A 133 -1.54 -1.59 5.11
CA MET A 133 -0.62 -1.83 6.23
C MET A 133 0.53 -0.83 6.26
N ILE A 134 1.06 -0.43 5.11
CA ILE A 134 2.10 0.61 5.05
C ILE A 134 1.55 1.97 5.50
N GLN A 135 0.37 2.33 5.02
CA GLN A 135 -0.23 3.61 5.37
C GLN A 135 -0.56 3.66 6.87
N ILE A 136 -1.11 2.56 7.42
CA ILE A 136 -1.30 2.41 8.87
C ILE A 136 0.03 2.60 9.60
N ARG A 137 1.08 1.86 9.22
CA ARG A 137 2.41 1.98 9.86
C ARG A 137 2.93 3.42 9.85
N ARG A 138 2.84 4.12 8.70
CA ARG A 138 3.31 5.49 8.57
C ARG A 138 2.49 6.45 9.43
N THR A 139 1.16 6.32 9.39
CA THR A 139 0.26 7.14 10.17
C THR A 139 0.48 6.91 11.67
N SER A 140 0.55 5.66 12.12
CA SER A 140 0.84 5.33 13.53
C SER A 140 2.15 5.96 14.00
N LEU A 141 3.22 5.89 13.20
CA LEU A 141 4.52 6.50 13.55
C LEU A 141 4.39 8.02 13.79
N TRP A 142 3.71 8.75 12.90
CA TRP A 142 3.58 10.19 13.05
C TRP A 142 2.69 10.57 14.24
N PHE A 143 1.59 9.86 14.46
CA PHE A 143 0.69 10.12 15.58
C PHE A 143 1.29 9.71 16.93
N SER A 144 2.08 8.64 16.99
CA SER A 144 2.78 8.27 18.22
C SER A 144 3.85 9.29 18.57
N LEU A 145 4.63 9.76 17.60
CA LEU A 145 5.60 10.85 17.79
C LEU A 145 4.91 12.14 18.26
N LEU A 146 3.86 12.58 17.56
CA LEU A 146 3.12 13.78 17.91
C LEU A 146 2.49 13.66 19.30
N GLY A 147 1.88 12.52 19.62
CA GLY A 147 1.31 12.25 20.94
C GLY A 147 2.35 12.27 22.05
N THR A 148 3.54 11.69 21.83
CA THR A 148 4.65 11.77 22.79
C THR A 148 5.13 13.20 23.00
N ILE A 149 5.30 13.96 21.91
CA ILE A 149 5.74 15.36 21.99
C ILE A 149 4.72 16.19 22.79
N LEU A 150 3.43 16.05 22.50
CA LEU A 150 2.38 16.77 23.24
C LEU A 150 2.32 16.34 24.71
N ALA A 151 2.44 15.04 24.99
CA ALA A 151 2.44 14.53 26.36
C ALA A 151 3.61 15.07 27.21
N MET A 152 4.74 15.40 26.58
CA MET A 152 5.90 16.01 27.24
C MET A 152 5.81 17.54 27.30
N ALA A 153 5.31 18.18 26.23
CA ALA A 153 5.28 19.64 26.11
C ALA A 153 4.18 20.29 26.96
N LEU A 154 2.99 19.68 27.06
CA LEU A 154 1.87 20.27 27.78
C LEU A 154 2.11 20.42 29.30
N PRO A 155 2.73 19.45 30.00
CA PRO A 155 3.15 19.64 31.38
C PRO A 155 4.13 20.80 31.57
N LEU A 156 5.09 20.97 30.65
CA LEU A 156 6.03 22.09 30.67
C LEU A 156 5.34 23.45 30.45
N ALA A 157 4.19 23.44 29.76
CA ALA A 157 3.36 24.62 29.54
C ALA A 157 2.34 24.88 30.67
N GLY A 158 2.38 24.11 31.77
CA GLY A 158 1.50 24.29 32.92
C GLY A 158 0.22 23.44 32.91
N TYR A 159 0.11 22.46 32.01
CA TYR A 159 -1.01 21.51 31.95
C TYR A 159 -0.54 20.11 32.40
N PRO A 160 -0.56 19.80 33.71
CA PRO A 160 0.11 18.62 34.26
C PRO A 160 -0.57 17.29 33.93
N ASP A 161 -1.85 17.29 33.56
CA ASP A 161 -2.59 16.06 33.26
C ASP A 161 -2.42 15.60 31.80
N SER A 162 -1.33 14.87 31.54
CA SER A 162 -1.02 14.29 30.24
C SER A 162 -1.22 12.77 30.15
N ALA A 163 -1.84 12.15 31.18
CA ALA A 163 -1.99 10.70 31.27
C ALA A 163 -2.70 10.11 30.03
N GLY A 164 -3.78 10.74 29.58
CA GLY A 164 -4.52 10.32 28.39
C GLY A 164 -3.68 10.36 27.11
N LEU A 165 -2.85 11.39 26.93
CA LEU A 165 -1.94 11.52 25.78
C LEU A 165 -0.80 10.48 25.82
N LEU A 166 -0.29 10.17 27.02
CA LEU A 166 0.69 9.09 27.21
C LEU A 166 0.09 7.73 26.86
N SER A 167 -1.11 7.41 27.35
CA SER A 167 -1.80 6.16 27.02
C SER A 167 -2.11 6.04 25.53
N PHE A 168 -2.57 7.13 24.91
CA PHE A 168 -2.77 7.20 23.46
C PHE A 168 -1.47 6.92 22.71
N SER A 169 -0.39 7.64 23.04
CA SER A 169 0.90 7.46 22.37
C SER A 169 1.43 6.04 22.53
N ALA A 170 1.36 5.47 23.74
CA ALA A 170 1.75 4.09 24.00
C ALA A 170 0.94 3.09 23.16
N ALA A 171 -0.38 3.25 23.09
CA ALA A 171 -1.23 2.37 22.27
C ALA A 171 -0.88 2.47 20.77
N VAL A 172 -0.68 3.67 20.25
CA VAL A 172 -0.33 3.88 18.84
C VAL A 172 1.10 3.37 18.54
N TRP A 173 2.04 3.53 19.48
CA TRP A 173 3.37 2.91 19.41
C TRP A 173 3.29 1.38 19.33
N LEU A 174 2.44 0.76 20.15
CA LEU A 174 2.22 -0.68 20.06
C LEU A 174 1.72 -1.08 18.67
N ILE A 175 0.71 -0.39 18.13
CA ILE A 175 0.20 -0.65 16.78
C ILE A 175 1.33 -0.55 15.73
N TYR A 176 2.16 0.49 15.82
CA TYR A 176 3.32 0.68 14.96
C TYR A 176 4.32 -0.48 15.09
N LEU A 177 4.73 -0.82 16.33
CA LEU A 177 5.71 -1.87 16.61
C LEU A 177 5.20 -3.24 16.16
N PHE A 178 3.94 -3.59 16.43
CA PHE A 178 3.33 -4.81 15.92
C PHE A 178 3.37 -4.86 14.38
N ASN A 179 3.06 -3.76 13.71
CA ASN A 179 3.11 -3.68 12.25
C ASN A 179 4.53 -3.81 11.68
N VAL A 180 5.54 -3.28 12.37
CA VAL A 180 6.95 -3.35 11.95
C VAL A 180 7.52 -4.73 12.22
N THR A 181 7.41 -5.25 13.44
CA THR A 181 8.04 -6.49 13.89
C THR A 181 7.56 -7.70 13.11
N PHE A 182 6.25 -7.82 12.90
CA PHE A 182 5.71 -9.00 12.24
C PHE A 182 5.92 -8.98 10.72
N ASN A 183 6.10 -7.80 10.12
CA ASN A 183 6.30 -7.53 8.69
C ASN A 183 5.57 -8.50 7.72
N LYS A 184 4.39 -9.00 8.12
CA LYS A 184 3.68 -10.08 7.42
C LYS A 184 3.26 -9.65 6.02
N ALA A 185 2.94 -8.37 5.85
CA ALA A 185 2.60 -7.79 4.57
C ALA A 185 3.73 -7.89 3.54
N ASP A 186 4.98 -7.52 3.90
CA ASP A 186 6.14 -7.64 3.01
C ASP A 186 6.37 -9.12 2.62
N ARG A 187 6.30 -10.05 3.59
CA ARG A 187 6.48 -11.49 3.32
C ARG A 187 5.40 -12.03 2.38
N LYS A 188 4.13 -11.69 2.63
CA LYS A 188 3.01 -12.15 1.80
C LYS A 188 3.02 -11.53 0.39
N MET A 189 3.49 -10.29 0.25
CA MET A 189 3.69 -9.69 -1.07
C MET A 189 4.78 -10.42 -1.87
N GLN A 190 5.90 -10.76 -1.21
CA GLN A 190 6.99 -11.52 -1.83
C GLN A 190 6.58 -12.95 -2.17
N GLU A 191 5.84 -13.64 -1.30
CA GLU A 191 5.22 -14.94 -1.62
C GLU A 191 4.31 -14.83 -2.84
N ASN A 192 3.49 -13.79 -2.92
CA ASN A 192 2.62 -13.56 -4.07
C ASN A 192 3.42 -13.33 -5.37
N TYR A 193 4.57 -12.64 -5.32
CA TYR A 193 5.46 -12.52 -6.48
C TYR A 193 6.10 -13.85 -6.88
N LYS A 194 6.52 -14.66 -5.91
CA LYS A 194 7.03 -16.02 -6.18
C LYS A 194 5.99 -16.88 -6.87
N ASP A 195 4.73 -16.82 -6.45
CA ASP A 195 3.65 -17.56 -7.10
C ASP A 195 3.42 -17.10 -8.55
N GLN A 196 3.53 -15.80 -8.82
CA GLN A 196 3.47 -15.25 -10.18
C GLN A 196 4.65 -15.73 -11.03
N ILE A 197 5.86 -15.73 -10.49
CA ILE A 197 7.06 -16.24 -11.18
C ILE A 197 6.94 -17.74 -11.44
N TYR A 198 6.51 -18.51 -10.45
CA TYR A 198 6.29 -19.95 -10.57
C TYR A 198 5.29 -20.28 -11.68
N TRP A 199 4.22 -19.48 -11.80
CA TRP A 199 3.30 -19.61 -12.93
C TRP A 199 3.99 -19.35 -14.28
N LEU A 200 4.84 -18.32 -14.38
CA LEU A 200 5.62 -18.02 -15.60
C LEU A 200 6.64 -19.12 -15.93
N GLU A 201 7.18 -19.79 -14.93
CA GLU A 201 8.09 -20.94 -15.07
C GLU A 201 7.34 -22.18 -15.58
N MET A 202 6.20 -22.50 -14.99
CA MET A 202 5.36 -23.62 -15.43
C MET A 202 4.85 -23.45 -16.87
N ASN A 203 4.69 -22.20 -17.32
CA ASN A 203 4.21 -21.87 -18.67
C ASN A 203 5.36 -21.36 -19.56
N ASN A 204 6.54 -22.00 -19.46
CA ASN A 204 7.76 -21.58 -20.15
C ASN A 204 7.57 -21.35 -21.65
N ASP A 205 6.97 -22.31 -22.34
CA ASP A 205 6.83 -22.31 -23.80
C ASP A 205 5.97 -21.14 -24.29
N LEU A 206 4.90 -20.82 -23.54
CA LEU A 206 4.06 -19.65 -23.80
C LEU A 206 4.86 -18.36 -23.66
N VAL A 207 5.63 -18.23 -22.56
CA VAL A 207 6.44 -17.05 -22.29
C VAL A 207 7.49 -16.84 -23.39
N GLU A 208 8.20 -17.90 -23.80
CA GLU A 208 9.18 -17.84 -24.88
C GLU A 208 8.55 -17.45 -26.22
N THR A 209 7.39 -18.04 -26.55
CA THR A 209 6.65 -17.70 -27.77
C THR A 209 6.28 -16.21 -27.81
N ILE A 210 5.80 -15.67 -26.69
CA ILE A 210 5.47 -14.24 -26.58
C ILE A 210 6.73 -13.37 -26.72
N LEU A 211 7.84 -13.76 -26.07
CA LEU A 211 9.11 -13.03 -26.15
C LEU A 211 9.63 -12.99 -27.60
N ARG A 212 9.63 -14.12 -28.31
CA ARG A 212 10.06 -14.19 -29.71
C ARG A 212 9.15 -13.37 -30.63
N LYS A 213 7.82 -13.46 -30.44
CA LYS A 213 6.86 -12.65 -31.21
C LYS A 213 7.08 -11.14 -31.01
N ARG A 214 7.38 -10.71 -29.78
CA ARG A 214 7.79 -9.32 -29.50
C ARG A 214 9.02 -8.93 -30.31
N SER A 215 10.06 -9.77 -30.34
CA SER A 215 11.29 -9.50 -31.11
C SER A 215 11.00 -9.30 -32.59
N GLN A 216 10.20 -10.20 -33.18
CA GLN A 216 9.80 -10.12 -34.59
C GLN A 216 9.07 -8.81 -34.91
N ASN A 217 8.13 -8.41 -34.05
CA ASN A 217 7.41 -7.15 -34.21
C ASN A 217 8.35 -5.94 -34.14
N LEU A 218 9.33 -5.95 -33.22
CA LEU A 218 10.33 -4.88 -33.11
C LEU A 218 11.24 -4.82 -34.34
N SER A 219 11.63 -5.96 -34.91
CA SER A 219 12.41 -5.99 -36.15
C SER A 219 11.61 -5.49 -37.36
N SER A 220 10.30 -5.74 -37.41
CA SER A 220 9.43 -5.28 -38.51
C SER A 220 9.15 -3.76 -38.48
N GLN A 221 9.40 -3.11 -37.36
CA GLN A 221 9.20 -1.66 -37.17
C GLN A 221 10.48 -0.84 -37.35
N ARG A 222 11.64 -1.49 -37.52
CA ARG A 222 12.89 -0.81 -37.85
C ARG A 222 13.00 -0.71 -39.39
N PRO A 223 13.00 0.52 -39.96
CA PRO A 223 13.20 0.71 -41.39
C PRO A 223 14.60 0.28 -41.85
#